data_AF-A0A165XXZ0-F1
#
_entry.id   AF-A0A165XXZ0-F1
#
_cell.length_a   1.000
_cell.length_b   1.000
_cell.length_c   1.000
_cell.angle_alpha   90.00
_cell.angle_beta   90.00
_cell.angle_gamma   90.00
#
_symmetry.space_group_name_H-M   'P 1'
#
loop_
_entity.id
_entity.type
_entity.pdbx_description
1 polymer ?
#
loop_
_entity_poly.entity_id
_entity_poly.type
_entity_poly.pdbx_seq_one_letter_code
_entity_poly.pdbx_strand_id
1 'polypeptide(L)'
;MGAPAGARVVVLDGGMTQNGLSRSELGLPLNWQAGRAGAGVGSEDYTSYQKTFTGRGERPLSPVHVRGRAQADGSIAISWIRRTRTGGDSWEVAEVPLGETVESYSVEIRQGGVLKRSLSASGAFASYTAAMQAEDFGGPAASFDVWVYQLSETFGRGVPAVAHYEA
;
A
#
# COMPACT_ATOMS: atom_id res chain seq x y z
N MET A 1 10.59 -24.28 -21.92
CA MET A 1 9.44 -23.55 -22.49
C MET A 1 9.27 -22.26 -21.70
N GLY A 2 9.13 -21.13 -22.38
CA GLY A 2 9.10 -19.81 -21.76
C GLY A 2 9.91 -18.79 -22.56
N ALA A 3 9.83 -17.52 -22.17
CA ALA A 3 10.64 -16.47 -22.76
C ALA A 3 12.15 -16.72 -22.49
N PRO A 4 13.05 -16.35 -23.41
CA PRO A 4 14.49 -16.51 -23.20
C PRO A 4 14.97 -15.63 -22.04
N ALA A 5 16.07 -16.04 -21.40
CA ALA A 5 16.73 -15.20 -20.39
C ALA A 5 17.06 -13.82 -20.98
N GLY A 6 16.74 -12.75 -20.25
CA GLY A 6 16.92 -11.37 -20.72
C GLY A 6 15.80 -10.84 -21.63
N ALA A 7 14.71 -11.59 -21.82
CA ALA A 7 13.53 -11.06 -22.48
C ALA A 7 13.04 -9.78 -21.78
N ARG A 8 12.89 -8.70 -22.55
CA ARG A 8 12.44 -7.39 -22.04
C ARG A 8 10.95 -7.39 -21.69
N VAL A 9 10.17 -8.19 -22.40
CA VAL A 9 8.72 -8.32 -22.23
C VAL A 9 8.36 -9.79 -22.34
N VAL A 10 7.52 -10.26 -21.43
CA VAL A 10 6.93 -11.60 -21.48
C VAL A 10 5.42 -11.41 -21.55
N VAL A 11 4.82 -11.85 -22.65
CA VAL A 11 3.36 -11.86 -22.81
C VAL A 11 2.85 -13.20 -22.32
N LEU A 12 1.87 -13.15 -21.43
CA LEU A 12 1.25 -14.32 -20.83
C LEU A 12 0.00 -14.65 -21.64
N ASP A 13 -0.22 -15.91 -21.93
CA ASP A 13 -1.30 -16.40 -22.80
C ASP A 13 -2.67 -16.48 -22.12
N GLY A 14 -2.77 -16.03 -20.87
CA GLY A 14 -3.98 -16.08 -20.07
C GLY A 14 -4.24 -17.43 -19.38
N GLY A 15 -3.38 -18.44 -19.58
CA GLY A 15 -3.49 -19.74 -18.92
C GLY A 15 -3.07 -19.75 -17.44
N MET A 16 -2.65 -18.60 -16.91
CA MET A 16 -2.26 -18.47 -15.50
C MET A 16 -3.47 -18.26 -14.60
N THR A 17 -3.52 -19.03 -13.53
CA THR A 17 -4.46 -18.82 -12.43
C THR A 17 -3.70 -18.40 -11.19
N GLN A 18 -4.35 -17.60 -10.34
CA GLN A 18 -3.81 -17.29 -9.03
C GLN A 18 -3.76 -18.58 -8.20
N ASN A 19 -2.64 -18.81 -7.53
CA ASN A 19 -2.56 -19.92 -6.60
C ASN A 19 -3.57 -19.69 -5.46
N GLY A 20 -4.36 -20.71 -5.12
CA GLY A 20 -5.44 -20.64 -4.13
C GLY A 20 -4.97 -20.55 -2.67
N LEU A 21 -3.89 -19.81 -2.42
CA LEU A 21 -3.30 -19.64 -1.09
C LEU A 21 -4.32 -18.99 -0.15
N SER A 22 -4.62 -19.69 0.94
CA SER A 22 -5.47 -19.18 2.01
C SER A 22 -4.71 -18.25 2.94
N ARG A 23 -5.43 -17.38 3.65
CA ARG A 23 -4.82 -16.49 4.63
C ARG A 23 -4.16 -17.26 5.79
N SER A 24 -4.71 -18.41 6.18
CA SER A 24 -4.14 -19.28 7.22
C SER A 24 -2.75 -19.83 6.88
N GLU A 25 -2.38 -19.82 5.60
CA GLU A 25 -1.07 -20.28 5.14
C GLU A 25 -0.01 -19.17 5.06
N LEU A 26 -0.40 -17.91 5.29
CA LEU A 26 0.55 -16.80 5.32
C LEU A 26 1.52 -16.95 6.50
N GLY A 27 2.80 -16.69 6.24
CA GLY A 27 3.87 -16.87 7.24
C GLY A 27 4.31 -18.32 7.44
N LEU A 28 3.59 -19.31 6.89
CA LEU A 28 4.00 -20.71 6.94
C LEU A 28 4.98 -21.04 5.82
N PRO A 29 6.04 -21.83 6.10
CA PRO A 29 6.96 -22.27 5.07
C PRO A 29 6.37 -23.49 4.34
N LEU A 30 5.78 -23.25 3.17
CA LEU A 30 5.11 -24.28 2.37
C LEU A 30 6.08 -24.97 1.40
N ASN A 31 5.86 -26.25 1.14
CA ASN A 31 6.59 -27.00 0.12
C ASN A 31 5.86 -26.86 -1.23
N TRP A 32 6.56 -26.35 -2.23
CA TRP A 32 6.06 -26.14 -3.58
C TRP A 32 6.85 -27.01 -4.56
N GLN A 33 6.18 -27.43 -5.62
CA GLN A 33 6.81 -28.07 -6.76
C GLN A 33 6.38 -27.36 -8.03
N ALA A 34 7.35 -26.99 -8.86
CA ALA A 34 7.09 -26.43 -10.19
C ALA A 34 7.70 -27.36 -11.24
N GLY A 35 6.93 -27.67 -12.27
CA GLY A 35 7.33 -28.62 -13.31
C GLY A 35 6.44 -28.51 -14.54
N ARG A 36 6.69 -29.37 -15.53
CA ARG A 36 5.91 -29.38 -16.77
C ARG A 36 4.48 -29.87 -16.50
N ALA A 37 3.50 -29.16 -17.06
CA ALA A 37 2.10 -29.58 -16.98
C ALA A 37 1.93 -31.00 -17.55
N GLY A 38 1.24 -31.87 -16.80
CA GLY A 38 0.96 -33.25 -17.19
C GLY A 38 2.03 -34.28 -16.80
N ALA A 39 3.19 -33.87 -16.27
CA ALA A 39 4.15 -34.79 -15.69
C ALA A 39 3.64 -35.37 -14.35
N GLY A 40 4.07 -36.59 -14.01
CA GLY A 40 3.70 -37.22 -12.74
C GLY A 40 4.25 -36.42 -11.54
N VAL A 41 3.45 -36.30 -10.48
CA VAL A 41 3.88 -35.66 -9.23
C VAL A 41 5.15 -36.37 -8.71
N GLY A 42 6.21 -35.61 -8.42
CA GLY A 42 7.48 -36.16 -7.95
C GLY A 42 8.40 -36.73 -9.03
N SER A 43 8.07 -36.58 -10.31
CA SER A 43 9.00 -36.89 -11.41
C SER A 43 10.19 -35.92 -11.45
N GLU A 44 11.25 -36.30 -12.16
CA GLU A 44 12.45 -35.47 -12.39
C GLU A 44 12.17 -34.13 -13.09
N ASP A 45 11.01 -34.01 -13.75
CA ASP A 45 10.52 -32.79 -14.37
C ASP A 45 10.04 -31.73 -13.36
N TYR A 46 9.97 -32.06 -12.06
CA TYR A 46 9.56 -31.15 -10.99
C TYR A 46 10.75 -30.72 -10.14
N THR A 47 10.84 -29.42 -9.89
CA THR A 47 11.75 -28.82 -8.92
C THR A 47 10.99 -28.49 -7.65
N SER A 48 11.41 -29.06 -6.51
CA SER A 48 10.88 -28.75 -5.19
C SER A 48 11.59 -27.54 -4.59
N TYR A 49 10.84 -26.65 -3.96
CA TYR A 49 11.37 -25.53 -3.19
C TYR A 49 10.43 -25.16 -2.05
N GLN A 50 10.99 -24.58 -1.00
CA GLN A 50 10.19 -24.06 0.11
C GLN A 50 9.95 -22.56 -0.09
N LYS A 51 8.72 -22.11 0.16
CA LYS A 51 8.38 -20.69 0.08
C LYS A 51 7.43 -20.28 1.20
N THR A 52 7.80 -19.19 1.87
CA THR A 52 6.94 -18.48 2.81
C THR A 52 6.36 -17.24 2.13
N PHE A 53 5.04 -17.18 2.01
CA PHE A 53 4.35 -16.01 1.50
C PHE A 53 3.92 -15.10 2.64
N THR A 54 4.06 -13.79 2.43
CA THR A 54 3.77 -12.77 3.46
C THR A 54 2.53 -11.93 3.14
N GLY A 55 1.70 -12.36 2.17
CA GLY A 55 0.46 -11.66 1.84
C GLY A 55 0.68 -10.29 1.19
N ARG A 56 1.80 -10.06 0.47
CA ARG A 56 2.12 -8.75 -0.13
C ARG A 56 0.99 -8.19 -1.02
N GLY A 57 0.20 -9.05 -1.67
CA GLY A 57 -0.96 -8.66 -2.47
C GLY A 57 -2.12 -8.06 -1.65
N GLU A 58 -2.17 -8.30 -0.35
CA GLU A 58 -3.17 -7.72 0.56
C GLU A 58 -2.76 -6.33 1.07
N ARG A 59 -1.52 -5.90 0.86
CA ARG A 59 -1.03 -4.59 1.31
C ARG A 59 -1.76 -3.47 0.56
N PRO A 60 -2.40 -2.51 1.27
CA PRO A 60 -2.96 -1.33 0.62
C PRO A 60 -1.92 -0.58 -0.20
N LEU A 61 -2.35 -0.08 -1.37
CA LEU A 61 -1.52 0.75 -2.24
C LEU A 61 -1.27 2.10 -1.57
N SER A 62 -0.19 2.77 -1.96
CA SER A 62 0.05 4.14 -1.50
C SER A 62 -1.06 5.04 -2.03
N PRO A 63 -1.64 5.91 -1.19
CA PRO A 63 -2.42 7.04 -1.67
C PRO A 63 -1.62 7.89 -2.66
N VAL A 64 -2.30 8.77 -3.38
CA VAL A 64 -1.66 9.66 -4.37
C VAL A 64 -2.11 11.09 -4.18
N HIS A 65 -1.39 12.01 -4.80
CA HIS A 65 -1.69 13.45 -4.76
C HIS A 65 -1.82 14.01 -3.34
N VAL A 66 -0.92 13.61 -2.43
CA VAL A 66 -0.85 14.20 -1.09
C VAL A 66 -0.53 15.70 -1.23
N ARG A 67 -1.34 16.56 -0.60
CA ARG A 67 -1.21 18.01 -0.62
C ARG A 67 -1.39 18.56 0.78
N GLY A 68 -0.57 19.53 1.16
CA GLY A 68 -0.78 20.35 2.36
C GLY A 68 -1.16 21.78 1.96
N ARG A 69 -2.11 22.40 2.64
CA ARG A 69 -2.52 23.78 2.40
C ARG A 69 -2.76 24.51 3.71
N ALA A 70 -2.02 25.59 3.95
CA ALA A 70 -2.27 26.50 5.06
C ALA A 70 -3.70 27.09 4.99
N GLN A 71 -4.36 27.16 6.14
CA GLN A 71 -5.72 27.68 6.30
C GLN A 71 -5.69 29.01 7.07
N ALA A 72 -6.79 29.77 6.98
CA ALA A 72 -6.91 31.06 7.67
C ALA A 72 -6.89 30.95 9.20
N ASP A 73 -7.25 29.78 9.76
CA ASP A 73 -7.19 29.49 11.19
C ASP A 73 -5.80 29.02 11.67
N GLY A 74 -4.80 29.03 10.79
CA GLY A 74 -3.43 28.59 11.07
C GLY A 74 -3.23 27.07 11.02
N SER A 75 -4.26 26.28 10.75
CA SER A 75 -4.11 24.84 10.50
C SER A 75 -3.52 24.58 9.11
N ILE A 76 -2.93 23.40 8.93
CA ILE A 76 -2.53 22.88 7.63
C ILE A 76 -3.48 21.74 7.27
N ALA A 77 -4.29 21.97 6.24
CA ALA A 77 -5.18 20.99 5.64
C ALA A 77 -4.38 20.02 4.78
N ILE A 78 -4.34 18.74 5.15
CA ILE A 78 -3.65 17.68 4.41
C ILE A 78 -4.71 16.81 3.72
N SER A 79 -4.61 16.63 2.41
CA SER A 79 -5.53 15.78 1.64
C SER A 79 -4.80 14.90 0.63
N TRP A 80 -5.45 13.83 0.19
CA TRP A 80 -4.93 12.86 -0.78
C TRP A 80 -6.06 12.18 -1.54
N ILE A 81 -5.72 11.34 -2.50
CA ILE A 81 -6.67 10.48 -3.24
C ILE A 81 -6.36 9.02 -2.91
N ARG A 82 -7.40 8.28 -2.53
CA ARG A 82 -7.35 6.84 -2.24
C ARG A 82 -7.07 6.04 -3.51
N ARG A 83 -6.39 4.90 -3.37
CA ARG A 83 -6.27 3.91 -4.45
C ARG A 83 -6.89 2.59 -4.01
N THR A 84 -7.62 1.94 -4.91
CA THR A 84 -8.06 0.56 -4.70
C THR A 84 -7.11 -0.44 -5.34
N ARG A 85 -7.04 -1.65 -4.77
CA ARG A 85 -6.35 -2.80 -5.38
C ARG A 85 -7.33 -3.84 -5.95
N THR A 86 -8.63 -3.67 -5.74
CA THR A 86 -9.67 -4.62 -6.13
C THR A 86 -10.79 -3.90 -6.87
N GLY A 87 -11.11 -4.34 -8.09
CA GLY A 87 -12.24 -3.81 -8.86
C GLY A 87 -12.07 -2.36 -9.31
N GLY A 88 -10.83 -1.89 -9.48
CA GLY A 88 -10.54 -0.52 -9.91
C GLY A 88 -10.60 -0.27 -11.42
N ASP A 89 -10.90 -1.30 -12.22
CA ASP A 89 -10.81 -1.24 -13.68
C ASP A 89 -12.12 -0.79 -14.36
N SER A 90 -13.22 -0.70 -13.61
CA SER A 90 -14.51 -0.29 -14.16
C SER A 90 -14.57 1.23 -14.34
N TRP A 91 -15.03 1.66 -15.53
CA TRP A 91 -15.30 3.05 -15.86
C TRP A 91 -16.77 3.45 -15.62
N GLU A 92 -17.64 2.49 -15.30
CA GLU A 92 -19.08 2.71 -15.14
C GLU A 92 -19.46 3.13 -13.71
N VAL A 93 -18.58 2.89 -12.74
CA VAL A 93 -18.82 3.21 -11.33
C VAL A 93 -18.29 4.60 -10.99
N ALA A 94 -19.04 5.34 -10.18
CA ALA A 94 -18.64 6.67 -9.74
C ALA A 94 -17.42 6.66 -8.80
N GLU A 95 -17.26 5.59 -8.02
CA GLU A 95 -16.14 5.40 -7.11
C GLU A 95 -15.75 3.93 -7.09
N VAL A 96 -14.44 3.67 -7.07
CA VAL A 96 -13.89 2.32 -7.04
C VAL A 96 -14.10 1.67 -5.66
N PRO A 97 -14.20 0.33 -5.56
CA PRO A 97 -14.41 -0.34 -4.27
C PRO A 97 -13.34 0.02 -3.24
N LEU A 98 -13.72 0.05 -1.95
CA LEU A 98 -12.79 0.31 -0.85
C LEU A 98 -11.71 -0.77 -0.73
N GLY A 99 -12.12 -2.05 -0.81
CA GLY A 99 -11.25 -3.21 -0.61
C GLY A 99 -10.94 -3.51 0.86
N GLU A 100 -11.47 -2.73 1.80
CA GLU A 100 -11.37 -2.89 3.25
C GLU A 100 -12.76 -2.75 3.90
N THR A 101 -12.88 -3.16 5.17
CA THR A 101 -14.11 -2.99 5.97
C THR A 101 -14.43 -1.52 6.23
N VAL A 102 -13.40 -0.72 6.53
CA VAL A 102 -13.52 0.71 6.85
C VAL A 102 -12.40 1.53 6.21
N GLU A 103 -12.71 2.75 5.80
CA GLU A 103 -11.69 3.69 5.32
C GLU A 103 -10.96 4.30 6.52
N SER A 104 -9.65 4.07 6.61
CA SER A 104 -8.83 4.61 7.70
C SER A 104 -7.38 4.81 7.28
N TYR A 105 -6.76 5.85 7.84
CA TYR A 105 -5.40 6.25 7.53
C TYR A 105 -4.60 6.61 8.78
N SER A 106 -3.29 6.38 8.70
CA SER A 106 -2.29 6.97 9.59
C SER A 106 -1.49 8.01 8.80
N VAL A 107 -1.45 9.24 9.30
CA VAL A 107 -0.72 10.35 8.71
C VAL A 107 0.42 10.73 9.65
N GLU A 108 1.64 10.58 9.19
CA GLU A 108 2.83 10.93 9.96
C GLU A 108 3.40 12.26 9.49
N ILE A 109 3.66 13.15 10.44
CA ILE A 109 4.41 14.38 10.25
C ILE A 109 5.85 14.10 10.68
N ARG A 110 6.81 14.34 9.78
CA ARG A 110 8.23 14.04 9.99
C ARG A 110 9.10 15.25 9.69
N GLN A 111 10.15 15.43 10.49
CA GLN A 111 11.18 16.43 10.25
C GLN A 111 12.55 15.76 10.18
N GLY A 112 13.27 15.91 9.07
CA GLY A 112 14.57 15.25 8.88
C GLY A 112 14.48 13.73 9.04
N GLY A 113 13.37 13.13 8.60
CA GLY A 113 13.08 11.70 8.76
C GLY A 113 12.58 11.27 10.15
N VAL A 114 12.65 12.13 11.16
CA VAL A 114 12.19 11.83 12.53
C VAL A 114 10.70 12.06 12.65
N LEU A 115 9.97 11.09 13.19
CA LEU A 115 8.55 11.21 13.50
C LEU A 115 8.32 12.28 14.57
N LYS A 116 7.55 13.31 14.21
CA LYS A 116 7.08 14.35 15.14
C LYS A 116 5.69 14.01 15.66
N ARG A 117 4.79 13.60 14.76
CA ARG A 117 3.39 13.33 15.09
C ARG A 117 2.79 12.25 14.22
N SER A 118 1.86 11.48 14.78
CA SER A 118 0.97 10.60 14.03
C SER A 118 -0.47 11.04 14.26
N LEU A 119 -1.20 11.27 13.18
CA LEU A 119 -2.63 11.58 13.15
C LEU A 119 -3.39 10.37 12.59
N SER A 120 -4.63 10.19 13.04
CA SER A 120 -5.56 9.23 12.46
C SER A 120 -6.60 9.98 11.63
N ALA A 121 -7.01 9.39 10.50
CA ALA A 121 -8.06 9.94 9.65
C ALA A 121 -9.02 8.84 9.20
N SER A 122 -10.32 9.12 9.21
CA SER A 122 -11.39 8.23 8.74
C SER A 122 -11.81 8.48 7.29
N GLY A 123 -11.08 9.35 6.59
CA GLY A 123 -11.27 9.69 5.18
C GLY A 123 -9.99 10.29 4.62
N ALA A 124 -10.01 10.70 3.35
CA ALA A 124 -8.83 11.17 2.64
C ALA A 124 -8.37 12.61 2.99
N PHE A 125 -8.46 12.95 4.28
CA PHE A 125 -8.17 14.27 4.83
C PHE A 125 -7.69 14.18 6.29
N ALA A 126 -6.73 15.02 6.66
CA ALA A 126 -6.32 15.28 8.03
C ALA A 126 -6.07 16.77 8.26
N SER A 127 -6.37 17.26 9.46
CA SER A 127 -6.02 18.62 9.88
C SER A 127 -4.85 18.59 10.84
N TYR A 128 -3.78 19.29 10.48
CA TYR A 128 -2.63 19.54 11.36
C TYR A 128 -2.77 20.92 11.99
N THR A 129 -3.37 20.97 13.18
CA THR A 129 -3.82 22.23 13.81
C THR A 129 -2.66 23.11 14.24
N ALA A 130 -2.91 24.41 14.42
CA ALA A 130 -1.91 25.35 14.91
C ALA A 130 -1.32 24.95 16.28
N ALA A 131 -2.13 24.37 17.17
CA ALA A 131 -1.66 23.87 18.46
C ALA A 131 -0.70 22.68 18.31
N MET A 132 -1.02 21.73 17.41
CA MET A 132 -0.13 20.61 17.13
C MET A 132 1.20 21.07 16.51
N GLN A 133 1.15 22.04 15.60
CA GLN A 133 2.36 22.67 15.05
C GLN A 133 3.20 23.33 16.14
N ALA A 134 2.58 24.07 17.05
CA ALA A 134 3.27 24.71 18.17
C ALA A 134 3.94 23.70 19.11
N GLU A 135 3.30 22.56 19.40
CA GLU A 135 3.89 21.47 20.18
C GLU A 135 5.11 20.85 19.47
N ASP A 136 5.03 20.65 18.15
CA ASP A 136 6.05 19.90 17.40
C ASP A 136 7.25 20.77 16.95
N PHE A 137 7.00 22.06 16.70
CA PHE A 137 7.92 23.01 16.07
C PHE A 137 8.09 24.33 16.84
N GLY A 138 7.35 24.58 17.92
CA GLY A 138 7.44 25.83 18.69
C GLY A 138 6.72 27.03 18.06
N GLY A 139 5.93 26.81 17.01
CA GLY A 139 5.15 27.81 16.28
C GLY A 139 4.55 27.23 15.00
N PRO A 140 4.09 28.08 14.07
CA PRO A 140 3.67 27.62 12.74
C PRO A 140 4.78 26.84 12.05
N ALA A 141 4.45 25.68 11.48
CA ALA A 141 5.41 24.82 10.82
C ALA A 141 5.75 25.37 9.42
N ALA A 142 7.04 25.61 9.15
CA ALA A 142 7.51 26.15 7.87
C ALA A 142 7.70 25.07 6.79
N SER A 143 8.21 23.89 7.16
CA SER A 143 8.38 22.76 6.25
C SER A 143 8.41 21.44 7.03
N PHE A 144 7.94 20.36 6.42
CA PHE A 144 7.98 18.99 6.95
C PHE A 144 7.63 17.95 5.87
N ASP A 145 7.94 16.69 6.14
CA ASP A 145 7.48 15.57 5.32
C ASP A 145 6.18 14.98 5.87
N VAL A 146 5.27 14.62 4.98
CA VAL A 146 4.01 13.95 5.29
C VAL A 146 4.04 12.54 4.70
N TRP A 147 3.81 11.55 5.56
CA TRP A 147 3.70 10.16 5.14
C TRP A 147 2.29 9.66 5.42
N VAL A 148 1.55 9.28 4.38
CA VAL A 148 0.17 8.81 4.48
C VAL A 148 0.09 7.32 4.20
N TYR A 149 -0.49 6.57 5.12
CA TYR A 149 -0.72 5.14 5.01
C TYR A 149 -2.22 4.86 5.07
N GLN A 150 -2.78 4.20 4.05
CA GLN A 150 -4.07 3.52 4.21
C GLN A 150 -3.86 2.30 5.10
N LEU A 151 -4.79 2.06 6.03
CA LEU A 151 -4.76 0.92 6.92
C LEU A 151 -5.69 -0.18 6.40
N SER A 152 -5.26 -1.43 6.53
CA SER A 152 -6.10 -2.61 6.40
C SER A 152 -6.19 -3.27 7.76
N GLU A 153 -7.38 -3.73 8.14
CA GLU A 153 -7.60 -4.52 9.37
C GLU A 153 -6.82 -5.84 9.35
N THR A 154 -6.41 -6.28 8.17
CA THR A 154 -5.87 -7.62 7.95
C THR A 154 -4.39 -7.64 7.60
N PHE A 155 -3.89 -6.55 6.99
CA PHE A 155 -2.47 -6.38 6.68
C PHE A 155 -1.77 -5.34 7.58
N GLY A 156 -2.52 -4.38 8.14
CA GLY A 156 -1.97 -3.21 8.81
C GLY A 156 -1.65 -2.07 7.83
N ARG A 157 -0.50 -1.40 8.02
CA ARG A 157 -0.11 -0.23 7.21
C ARG A 157 0.20 -0.60 5.75
N GLY A 158 -0.40 0.15 4.83
CA GLY A 158 -0.10 0.11 3.40
C GLY A 158 1.29 0.59 3.01
N VAL A 159 1.50 0.80 1.72
CA VAL A 159 2.68 1.54 1.22
C VAL A 159 2.49 3.02 1.54
N PRO A 160 3.49 3.74 2.08
CA PRO A 160 3.34 5.17 2.32
C PRO A 160 3.27 5.95 1.01
N ALA A 161 2.37 6.94 0.96
CA ALA A 161 2.53 8.08 0.09
C ALA A 161 3.37 9.14 0.82
N VAL A 162 4.41 9.66 0.19
CA VAL A 162 5.30 10.65 0.80
C VAL A 162 5.22 11.95 0.01
N ALA A 163 5.05 13.06 0.71
CA ALA A 163 5.11 14.41 0.13
C ALA A 163 5.82 15.37 1.07
N HIS A 164 6.45 16.39 0.50
CA HIS A 164 7.04 17.49 1.24
C HIS A 164 6.06 18.66 1.27
N TYR A 165 5.87 19.25 2.46
CA TYR A 165 5.16 20.51 2.64
C TYR A 165 6.16 21.62 2.91
N GLU A 166 5.92 22.77 2.28
CA GLU A 166 6.62 24.03 2.51
C GLU A 166 5.56 25.16 2.45
N ALA A 167 5.65 26.11 3.38
CA ALA A 167 4.65 27.17 3.59
C ALA A 167 4.70 28.31 2.58
#